data_AF-A0A7G8WFX0-F1
#
_entry.id   AF-A0A7G8WFX0-F1
#
_cell.length_a   1.000
_cell.length_b   1.000
_cell.length_c   1.000
_cell.angle_alpha   90.00
_cell.angle_beta   90.00
_cell.angle_gamma   90.00
#
_symmetry.space_group_name_H-M   'P 1'
#
loop_
_entity.id
_entity.type
_entity.pdbx_description
1 polymer ?
#
loop_
_entity_poly.entity_id
_entity_poly.type
_entity_poly.pdbx_seq_one_letter_code
_entity_poly.pdbx_strand_id
1 'polypeptide(L)'
;MAETGDLHEVWLELTSGTRVLVGHNLPSKAAASVVANRWIAIAREEDGLHESAPGSGVVVRATAIVAIKAQIQPVKSFLAGPRDGSWL
;
A
#
# COMPACT_ATOMS: atom_id res chain seq x y z
N MET A 1 14.63 8.78 -22.50
CA MET A 1 13.73 9.36 -21.48
C MET A 1 12.92 8.20 -20.93
N ALA A 2 13.19 7.75 -19.72
CA ALA A 2 12.34 6.71 -19.12
C ALA A 2 10.98 7.37 -18.84
N GLU A 3 9.91 6.82 -19.41
CA GLU A 3 8.58 7.07 -18.88
C GLU A 3 8.65 6.65 -17.40
N THR A 4 8.67 7.62 -16.50
CA THR A 4 8.48 7.35 -15.08
C THR A 4 7.01 6.98 -14.94
N GLY A 5 6.66 5.76 -15.36
CA GLY A 5 5.30 5.27 -15.27
C GLY A 5 4.87 5.36 -13.81
N ASP A 6 3.73 6.00 -13.57
CA ASP A 6 3.18 6.17 -12.23
C ASP A 6 3.12 4.79 -11.56
N LEU A 7 3.99 4.53 -10.59
CA LEU A 7 3.92 3.32 -9.78
C LEU A 7 2.69 3.41 -8.88
N HIS A 8 2.12 2.27 -8.53
CA HIS A 8 0.93 2.20 -7.71
C HIS A 8 1.20 1.39 -6.45
N GLU A 9 0.41 1.67 -5.41
CA GLU A 9 0.44 0.97 -4.14
C GLU A 9 -0.98 0.68 -3.64
N VAL A 10 -1.10 -0.34 -2.80
CA VAL A 10 -2.37 -0.77 -2.20
C VAL A 10 -2.21 -0.86 -0.70
N TRP A 11 -3.09 -0.18 0.01
CA TRP A 11 -3.15 -0.12 1.47
C TRP A 11 -4.45 -0.75 1.98
N LEU A 12 -4.35 -1.44 3.10
CA LEU A 12 -5.47 -1.81 3.95
C LEU A 12 -5.58 -0.83 5.10
N GLU A 13 -6.80 -0.46 5.44
CA GLU A 13 -7.12 0.19 6.72
C GLU A 13 -7.77 -0.84 7.63
N LEU A 14 -7.27 -0.96 8.85
CA LEU A 14 -7.74 -1.93 9.84
C LEU A 14 -8.65 -1.27 10.88
N THR A 15 -9.45 -2.07 11.59
CA THR A 15 -10.31 -1.61 12.70
C THR A 15 -9.54 -0.94 13.83
N SER A 16 -8.24 -1.23 13.97
CA SER A 16 -7.34 -0.55 14.91
C SER A 16 -6.95 0.86 14.48
N GLY A 17 -7.34 1.31 13.28
CA GLY A 17 -6.84 2.52 12.63
C GLY A 17 -5.45 2.37 12.00
N THR A 18 -4.81 1.20 12.13
CA THR A 18 -3.51 0.92 11.50
C THR A 18 -3.68 0.75 10.00
N ARG A 19 -2.70 1.22 9.22
CA ARG A 19 -2.62 0.98 7.79
C ARG A 19 -1.51 -0.01 7.45
N VAL A 20 -1.83 -0.99 6.60
CA VAL A 20 -0.90 -2.04 6.17
C VAL A 20 -0.71 -1.95 4.65
N LEU A 21 0.54 -1.86 4.21
CA LEU A 21 0.90 -1.89 2.80
C LEU A 21 0.89 -3.34 2.31
N VAL A 22 0.10 -3.64 1.28
CA VAL A 22 -0.08 -5.00 0.74
C VAL A 22 0.28 -5.12 -0.74
N GLY A 23 0.61 -4.01 -1.39
CA GLY A 23 1.18 -3.99 -2.73
C GLY A 23 1.92 -2.68 -2.94
N HIS A 24 3.12 -2.75 -3.51
CA HIS A 24 3.98 -1.59 -3.75
C HIS A 24 4.70 -1.73 -5.09
N ASN A 25 5.17 -0.61 -5.65
CA ASN A 25 5.86 -0.56 -6.95
C ASN A 25 5.08 -1.27 -8.08
N LEU A 26 3.75 -1.18 -8.05
CA LEU A 26 2.91 -1.83 -9.05
C LEU A 26 2.94 -1.02 -10.35
N PRO A 27 3.20 -1.64 -11.51
CA PRO A 27 3.50 -0.91 -12.74
C PRO A 27 2.27 -0.25 -13.38
N SER A 28 1.06 -0.55 -12.90
CA SER A 28 -0.17 -0.01 -13.46
C SER A 28 -1.32 -0.04 -12.47
N LYS A 29 -2.34 0.78 -12.76
CA LYS A 29 -3.64 0.73 -12.07
C LYS A 29 -4.28 -0.66 -12.12
N ALA A 30 -4.14 -1.38 -13.24
CA ALA A 30 -4.69 -2.73 -13.38
C ALA A 30 -4.02 -3.71 -12.41
N ALA A 31 -2.68 -3.64 -12.26
CA ALA A 31 -1.96 -4.45 -11.28
C ALA A 31 -2.39 -4.14 -9.84
N ALA A 32 -2.58 -2.86 -9.50
CA ALA A 32 -3.14 -2.44 -8.21
C ALA A 32 -4.56 -2.96 -7.98
N SER A 33 -5.43 -2.91 -8.99
CA SER A 33 -6.78 -3.46 -8.90
C SER A 33 -6.80 -4.96 -8.65
N VAL A 34 -5.88 -5.74 -9.21
CA VAL A 34 -5.78 -7.19 -8.94
C VAL A 34 -5.47 -7.45 -7.47
N VAL A 35 -4.50 -6.73 -6.91
CA VAL A 35 -4.16 -6.85 -5.48
C VAL A 35 -5.34 -6.40 -4.60
N ALA A 36 -5.96 -5.27 -4.91
CA ALA A 36 -7.11 -4.77 -4.17
C ALA A 36 -8.28 -5.76 -4.20
N ASN A 37 -8.62 -6.31 -5.36
CA ASN A 37 -9.70 -7.29 -5.52
C ASN A 37 -9.45 -8.58 -4.74
N ARG A 38 -8.20 -9.04 -4.68
CA ARG A 38 -7.83 -10.19 -3.83
C ARG A 38 -8.15 -9.89 -2.36
N TRP A 39 -7.78 -8.72 -1.87
CA TRP A 39 -8.05 -8.33 -0.48
C TRP A 39 -9.54 -8.05 -0.22
N ILE A 40 -10.30 -7.60 -1.23
CA ILE A 40 -11.78 -7.50 -1.13
C ILE A 40 -12.40 -8.88 -0.93
N ALA A 41 -11.90 -9.91 -1.62
CA ALA A 41 -12.37 -11.28 -1.42
C ALA A 41 -12.02 -11.79 -0.01
N ILE A 42 -10.78 -11.57 0.43
CA ILE A 42 -10.32 -11.94 1.78
C ILE A 42 -11.15 -11.26 2.87
N ALA A 43 -11.44 -9.96 2.73
CA ALA A 43 -12.21 -9.20 3.71
C ALA A 43 -13.66 -9.71 3.90
N ARG A 44 -14.16 -10.56 2.99
CA ARG A 44 -15.47 -11.21 3.09
C ARG A 44 -15.43 -12.57 3.79
N GLU A 45 -14.25 -13.07 4.13
CA GLU A 45 -14.09 -14.31 4.88
C GLU A 45 -14.42 -14.11 6.37
N GLU A 46 -15.03 -15.10 7.01
CA GLU A 46 -15.47 -14.99 8.41
C GLU A 46 -14.32 -15.09 9.42
N ASP A 47 -13.30 -15.92 9.18
CA ASP A 47 -12.17 -16.08 10.13
C ASP A 47 -10.81 -16.40 9.47
N GLY A 48 -10.49 -15.68 8.39
CA GLY A 48 -9.23 -15.83 7.67
C GLY A 48 -8.06 -15.04 8.28
N LEU A 49 -6.89 -15.69 8.40
CA LEU A 49 -5.60 -15.02 8.69
C LEU A 49 -4.73 -15.07 7.44
N HIS A 50 -4.33 -13.89 6.95
CA HIS A 50 -3.60 -13.75 5.68
C HIS A 50 -2.36 -12.90 5.85
N GLU A 51 -1.24 -13.37 5.31
CA GLU A 51 -0.01 -12.58 5.31
C GLU A 51 -0.12 -11.40 4.34
N SER A 52 0.35 -10.22 4.77
CA SER A 52 0.25 -8.97 3.98
C SER A 52 1.00 -9.05 2.65
N ALA A 53 2.16 -9.72 2.68
CA ALA A 53 2.97 -10.10 1.53
C ALA A 53 3.76 -11.37 1.90
N PRO A 54 4.11 -12.23 0.94
CA PRO A 54 4.84 -13.46 1.24
C PRO A 54 6.15 -13.19 2.00
N GLY A 55 6.28 -13.76 3.19
CA GLY A 55 7.48 -13.60 4.04
C GLY A 55 7.61 -12.24 4.73
N SER A 56 6.55 -11.42 4.77
CA SER A 56 6.56 -10.16 5.51
C SER A 56 6.53 -10.36 7.03
N GLY A 57 6.05 -11.52 7.50
CA GLY A 57 5.78 -11.79 8.91
C GLY A 57 4.61 -10.97 9.49
N VAL A 58 3.93 -10.18 8.67
CA VAL A 58 2.78 -9.37 9.07
C VAL A 58 1.50 -10.08 8.64
N VAL A 59 0.70 -10.51 9.61
CA VAL A 59 -0.56 -11.20 9.38
C VAL A 59 -1.73 -10.26 9.65
N VAL A 60 -2.70 -10.27 8.74
CA VAL A 60 -3.93 -9.49 8.79
C VAL A 60 -5.11 -10.45 8.92
N ARG A 61 -5.98 -10.21 9.91
CA ARG A 61 -7.26 -10.90 10.03
C ARG A 61 -8.27 -10.30 9.04
N ALA A 62 -8.95 -11.13 8.28
CA ALA A 62 -9.97 -10.73 7.30
C ALA A 62 -10.99 -9.73 7.87
N THR A 63 -11.57 -10.07 9.02
CA THR A 63 -12.58 -9.26 9.71
C THR A 63 -12.05 -7.94 10.29
N ALA A 64 -10.72 -7.75 10.35
CA ALA A 64 -10.13 -6.50 10.78
C ALA A 64 -10.05 -5.47 9.66
N ILE A 65 -10.29 -5.82 8.39
CA ILE A 65 -10.17 -4.90 7.25
C ILE A 65 -11.43 -4.05 7.14
N VAL A 66 -11.28 -2.72 7.23
CA VAL A 66 -12.40 -1.77 7.09
C VAL A 66 -12.41 -1.04 5.76
N ALA A 67 -11.24 -0.82 5.15
CA ALA A 67 -11.13 -0.20 3.84
C ALA A 67 -9.91 -0.70 3.07
N ILE A 68 -10.00 -0.61 1.74
CA ILE A 68 -8.94 -1.00 0.80
C ILE A 68 -8.74 0.17 -0.15
N LYS A 69 -7.51 0.68 -0.24
CA LYS A 69 -7.18 1.86 -1.05
C LYS A 69 -6.06 1.52 -2.03
N ALA A 70 -6.35 1.59 -3.32
CA ALA A 70 -5.35 1.63 -4.38
C ALA A 70 -5.06 3.09 -4.75
N GLN A 71 -3.80 3.48 -4.82
CA GLN A 71 -3.39 4.85 -5.18
C GLN A 71 -2.09 4.86 -5.98
N ILE A 72 -1.80 5.99 -6.63
CA ILE A 72 -0.47 6.24 -7.19
C ILE A 72 0.50 6.38 -6.02
N GLN A 73 1.60 5.66 -6.10
CA GLN A 73 2.68 5.70 -5.12
C GLN A 73 3.27 7.11 -5.12
N PRO A 74 3.31 7.79 -3.97
CA PRO A 74 3.90 9.11 -3.90
C PRO A 74 5.38 9.01 -4.30
N VAL A 75 5.79 9.81 -5.29
CA VAL A 75 7.20 9.98 -5.60
C VAL A 75 7.85 10.50 -4.33
N LYS A 76 8.81 9.74 -3.77
CA LYS A 76 9.64 10.24 -2.66
C LYS A 76 10.43 11.43 -3.20
N SER A 77 9.85 12.62 -3.09
CA SER A 77 10.58 13.86 -3.25
C SER A 77 11.55 13.89 -2.08
N PHE A 78 12.82 13.59 -2.34
CA PHE A 78 13.88 14.04 -1.46
C PHE A 78 13.71 15.56 -1.42
N LEU A 79 13.21 16.08 -0.29
CA LEU A 79 13.30 17.50 -0.03
C LEU A 79 14.77 17.85 -0.28
N ALA A 80 15.03 18.61 -1.33
CA ALA A 80 16.33 19.20 -1.53
C ALA A 80 16.63 19.94 -0.23
N GLY A 81 17.66 19.51 0.50
CA GLY A 81 18.09 20.21 1.70
C GLY A 81 18.23 21.71 1.37
N PRO A 82 17.99 22.61 2.35
CA PRO A 82 18.11 24.04 2.12
C PRO A 82 19.43 24.33 1.41
N ARG A 83 19.37 25.03 0.26
CA ARG A 83 20.55 25.36 -0.58
C ARG A 83 21.38 26.50 0.01
N ASP A 84 21.05 26.90 1.22
CA ASP A 84 21.43 28.11 1.88
C ASP A 84 21.33 27.82 3.37
N GLY A 85 22.48 27.50 3.99
CA GLY A 85 22.63 27.07 5.39
C GLY A 85 22.21 28.09 6.45
N SER A 86 21.00 28.63 6.37
CA SER A 86 20.38 29.54 7.33
C SER A 86 19.55 28.74 8.35
N TRP A 87 20.25 27.97 9.19
CA TRP A 87 19.71 27.44 10.44
C TRP A 87 20.54 27.86 11.64
N LEU A 88 21.23 29.00 11.53
CA LEU A 88 21.95 29.66 12.62
C LEU A 88 21.65 31.16 12.58
#